data_AF-A0A3B5AC23-F1
#
_entry.id   AF-A0A3B5AC23-F1
#
_cell.length_a   1.000
_cell.length_b   1.000
_cell.length_c   1.000
_cell.angle_alpha   90.00
_cell.angle_beta   90.00
_cell.angle_gamma   90.00
#
_symmetry.space_group_name_H-M   'P 1'
#
loop_
_entity.id
_entity.type
_entity.pdbx_description
1 polymer ?
#
loop_
_entity_poly.entity_id
_entity_poly.type
_entity_poly.pdbx_seq_one_letter_code
_entity_poly.pdbx_strand_id
1 'polypeptide(L)'
;MSQRDVIDFSLLERELQAAVESERRYKRENEAKLRAVSQRVCYSQFRDLVLTCHLKPLNRSDRDGAPRTPWNPVVPGNMSHHVASGSTSHPVAPGSTSHHVAPGNTPHSVTPGNEEDLGPQTI
;
A
#
# COMPACT_ATOMS: atom_id res chain seq x y z
N MET A 1 -26.32 33.05 47.18
CA MET A 1 -25.44 32.05 46.53
C MET A 1 -24.60 32.79 45.51
N SER A 2 -23.28 32.61 45.56
CA SER A 2 -22.34 33.38 44.73
C SER A 2 -22.49 32.96 43.28
N GLN A 3 -22.39 33.90 42.34
CA GLN A 3 -22.48 33.67 40.89
C GLN A 3 -21.44 32.67 40.33
N ARG A 4 -20.53 32.18 41.19
CA ARG A 4 -19.48 31.18 40.93
C ARG A 4 -19.97 29.73 40.96
N ASP A 5 -21.22 29.49 41.39
CA ASP A 5 -21.80 28.13 41.50
C ASP A 5 -22.74 27.78 40.33
N VAL A 6 -22.89 28.66 39.34
CA VAL A 6 -23.70 28.37 38.14
C VAL A 6 -22.83 27.61 37.16
N ILE A 7 -23.05 26.30 37.07
CA ILE A 7 -22.37 25.40 36.15
C ILE A 7 -22.77 25.78 34.70
N ASP A 8 -21.78 26.11 33.88
CA ASP A 8 -21.98 26.31 32.45
C ASP A 8 -21.92 24.95 31.73
N PHE A 9 -23.10 24.40 31.43
CA PHE A 9 -23.22 23.14 30.70
C PHE A 9 -22.65 23.21 29.28
N SER A 10 -22.63 24.37 28.64
CA SER A 10 -22.11 24.53 27.28
C SER A 10 -20.59 24.37 27.25
N LEU A 11 -19.90 24.91 28.27
CA LEU A 11 -18.46 24.72 28.42
C LEU A 11 -18.13 23.25 28.71
N LEU A 12 -18.90 22.62 29.59
CA LEU A 12 -18.71 21.21 29.95
C LEU A 12 -18.93 20.28 28.75
N GLU A 13 -19.96 20.52 27.94
CA GLU A 13 -20.22 19.75 26.72
C GLU A 13 -19.07 19.89 25.71
N ARG A 14 -18.55 21.11 25.52
CA ARG A 14 -17.39 21.34 24.65
C ARG A 14 -16.14 20.62 25.16
N GLU A 15 -15.88 20.66 26.46
CA GLU A 15 -14.77 19.94 27.08
C GLU A 15 -14.91 18.42 26.87
N LEU A 16 -16.10 17.87 27.11
CA LEU A 16 -16.40 16.46 26.89
C LEU A 16 -16.17 16.06 25.42
N GLN A 17 -16.67 16.87 24.49
CA GLN A 17 -16.52 16.61 23.06
C GLN A 17 -15.04 16.61 22.66
N ALA A 18 -14.26 17.59 23.15
CA ALA A 18 -12.82 17.65 22.91
C ALA A 18 -12.09 16.42 23.49
N ALA A 19 -12.45 16.00 24.71
CA ALA A 19 -11.90 14.81 25.34
C ALA A 19 -12.19 13.53 24.52
N VAL A 20 -13.44 13.34 24.11
CA VAL A 20 -13.87 12.20 23.28
C VAL A 20 -13.13 12.18 21.94
N GLU A 21 -12.99 13.32 21.27
CA GLU A 21 -12.27 13.42 20.01
C GLU A 21 -10.79 13.13 20.16
N SER A 22 -10.16 13.62 21.23
CA SER A 22 -8.76 13.32 21.56
C SER A 22 -8.54 11.83 21.79
N GLU A 23 -9.45 11.14 22.49
CA GLU A 23 -9.33 9.72 22.75
C GLU A 23 -9.55 8.90 21.48
N ARG A 24 -10.51 9.28 20.63
CA ARG A 24 -10.70 8.66 19.31
C ARG A 24 -9.44 8.76 18.45
N ARG A 25 -8.78 9.92 18.46
CA ARG A 25 -7.51 10.12 17.76
C ARG A 25 -6.41 9.23 18.33
N TYR A 26 -6.25 9.23 19.65
CA TYR A 26 -5.26 8.41 20.35
C TYR A 26 -5.42 6.92 20.03
N LYS A 27 -6.66 6.41 20.08
CA LYS A 27 -6.96 5.01 19.73
C LYS A 27 -6.53 4.68 18.30
N ARG A 28 -6.87 5.55 17.33
CA ARG A 28 -6.50 5.35 15.92
C ARG A 28 -4.98 5.34 15.71
N GLU A 29 -4.26 6.28 16.33
CA GLU A 29 -2.80 6.34 16.25
C GLU A 29 -2.16 5.09 16.88
N ASN A 30 -2.64 4.65 18.04
CA ASN A 30 -2.12 3.45 18.71
C ASN A 30 -2.42 2.17 17.93
N GLU A 31 -3.61 2.05 17.34
CA GLU A 31 -3.93 0.93 16.46
C GLU A 31 -2.96 0.89 15.27
N ALA A 32 -2.66 2.04 14.64
CA ALA A 32 -1.67 2.12 13.57
C ALA A 32 -0.27 1.71 14.04
N LYS A 33 0.16 2.15 15.24
CA LYS A 33 1.44 1.73 15.84
C LYS A 33 1.49 0.21 16.03
N LEU A 34 0.46 -0.39 16.61
CA LEU A 34 0.39 -1.84 16.85
C LEU A 34 0.40 -2.63 15.54
N ARG A 35 -0.34 -2.18 14.53
CA ARG A 35 -0.33 -2.79 13.19
C ARG A 35 1.06 -2.72 12.54
N ALA A 36 1.70 -1.56 12.57
CA ALA A 36 3.03 -1.37 11.97
C ALA A 36 4.10 -2.24 12.66
N VAL A 37 4.05 -2.34 13.99
CA VAL A 37 4.94 -3.25 14.77
C VAL A 37 4.68 -4.70 14.40
N SER A 38 3.41 -5.11 14.30
CA SER A 38 3.02 -6.47 13.91
C SER A 38 3.51 -6.83 12.50
N GLN A 39 3.51 -5.85 11.60
CA GLN A 39 4.02 -5.98 10.22
C GLN A 39 5.55 -5.90 10.12
N ARG A 40 6.26 -5.60 11.22
CA ARG A 40 7.73 -5.47 11.27
C ARG A 40 8.30 -4.50 10.22
N VAL A 41 7.62 -3.38 9.99
CA VAL A 41 8.05 -2.36 9.01
C VAL A 41 9.29 -1.59 9.50
N CYS A 42 10.04 -1.01 8.57
CA CYS A 42 11.15 -0.12 8.93
C CYS A 42 10.65 1.21 9.50
N TYR A 43 11.51 1.98 10.18
CA TYR A 43 11.08 3.18 10.90
C TYR A 43 10.46 4.27 10.00
N SER A 44 10.96 4.46 8.78
CA SER A 44 10.38 5.41 7.84
C SER A 44 8.94 5.03 7.47
N GLN A 45 8.70 3.75 7.14
CA GLN A 45 7.38 3.22 6.88
C GLN A 45 6.46 3.28 8.11
N PHE A 46 7.00 2.98 9.30
CA PHE A 46 6.27 3.12 10.55
C PHE A 46 5.77 4.56 10.74
N ARG A 47 6.65 5.55 10.54
CA ARG A 47 6.31 6.97 10.65
C ARG A 47 5.20 7.33 9.67
N ASP A 48 5.31 6.90 8.43
CA ASP A 48 4.33 7.20 7.39
C ASP A 48 2.97 6.57 7.71
N LEU A 49 2.94 5.31 8.15
CA LEU A 49 1.70 4.62 8.56
C LEU A 49 1.01 5.29 9.74
N VAL A 50 1.76 5.72 10.75
CA VAL A 50 1.20 6.38 11.94
C VAL A 50 0.69 7.78 11.58
N LEU A 51 1.45 8.56 10.81
CA LEU A 51 1.02 9.90 10.39
C LEU A 51 -0.23 9.85 9.50
N THR A 52 -0.31 8.86 8.61
CA THR A 52 -1.42 8.73 7.66
C THR A 52 -2.62 7.94 8.20
N CYS A 53 -2.61 7.53 9.48
CA CYS A 53 -3.66 6.66 10.04
C CYS A 53 -5.07 7.25 10.00
N HIS A 54 -5.19 8.57 9.93
CA HIS A 54 -6.46 9.31 9.88
C HIS A 54 -7.08 9.38 8.47
N LEU A 55 -6.35 8.94 7.44
CA LEU A 55 -6.86 8.92 6.07
C LEU A 55 -7.91 7.84 5.90
N LYS A 56 -9.01 8.19 5.20
CA LYS A 56 -10.06 7.24 4.85
C LYS A 56 -9.55 6.32 3.74
N PRO A 57 -9.82 5.00 3.80
CA PRO A 57 -9.52 4.11 2.68
C PRO A 57 -10.22 4.60 1.40
N LEU A 58 -9.49 4.50 0.30
CA LEU A 58 -10.00 4.89 -1.01
C LEU A 58 -11.14 3.96 -1.43
N ASN A 59 -12.30 4.52 -1.81
CA ASN A 59 -13.43 3.73 -2.31
C ASN A 59 -13.23 3.43 -3.80
N ARG A 60 -14.00 2.47 -4.33
CA ARG A 60 -13.95 2.13 -5.76
C ARG A 60 -14.34 3.32 -6.64
N SER A 61 -15.39 4.07 -6.24
CA SER A 61 -15.81 5.31 -6.90
C SER A 61 -14.70 6.35 -7.02
N ASP A 62 -13.80 6.40 -6.03
CA ASP A 62 -12.71 7.38 -5.98
C ASP A 62 -11.58 7.01 -6.97
N ARG A 63 -11.53 5.73 -7.43
CA ARG A 63 -10.55 5.24 -8.40
C ARG A 63 -10.99 5.43 -9.86
N ASP A 64 -12.30 5.39 -10.09
CA ASP A 64 -12.89 5.34 -11.44
C ASP A 64 -13.24 6.73 -11.99
N GLY A 65 -13.22 7.77 -11.16
CA GLY A 65 -13.59 9.15 -11.54
C GLY A 65 -12.53 9.91 -12.36
N ALA A 66 -11.29 9.45 -12.39
CA ALA A 66 -10.24 10.06 -13.20
C ALA A 66 -10.13 9.33 -14.55
N PRO A 67 -10.17 10.04 -15.70
CA PRO A 67 -9.84 9.43 -16.98
C PRO A 67 -8.48 8.75 -16.87
N ARG A 68 -8.41 7.45 -17.19
CA ARG A 68 -7.16 6.69 -17.25
C ARG A 68 -6.38 7.17 -18.48
N THR A 69 -5.79 8.35 -18.38
CA THR A 69 -4.86 8.85 -19.38
C THR A 69 -3.63 7.93 -19.35
N PRO A 70 -3.28 7.29 -20.49
CA PRO A 70 -1.99 6.64 -20.58
C PRO A 70 -0.92 7.68 -20.28
N TRP A 71 -0.10 7.44 -19.26
CA TRP A 71 1.03 8.30 -18.89
C TRP A 71 2.09 8.41 -19.99
N ASN A 72 1.91 7.66 -21.10
CA ASN A 72 2.72 7.74 -22.28
C ASN A 72 1.84 7.97 -23.52
N PRO A 73 1.85 9.16 -24.14
CA PRO A 73 1.24 9.38 -25.43
C PRO A 73 2.10 8.72 -26.51
N VAL A 74 1.72 7.51 -26.93
CA VAL A 74 2.25 6.94 -28.17
C VAL A 74 1.63 7.73 -29.32
N VAL A 75 2.41 8.60 -29.96
CA VAL A 75 2.03 9.22 -31.23
C VAL A 75 1.83 8.08 -32.23
N PRO A 76 0.64 7.90 -32.84
CA PRO A 76 0.50 6.98 -33.95
C PRO A 76 1.38 7.53 -35.08
N GLY A 77 2.56 6.94 -35.24
CA GLY A 77 3.41 7.20 -36.38
C GLY A 77 2.59 6.88 -37.63
N ASN A 78 2.27 7.91 -38.41
CA ASN A 78 1.95 7.78 -39.81
C ASN A 78 3.17 7.13 -40.48
N MET A 79 3.21 5.80 -40.47
CA MET A 79 4.05 5.02 -41.36
C MET A 79 3.20 4.73 -42.59
N SER A 80 2.97 5.75 -43.41
CA SER A 80 2.56 5.53 -44.79
C SER A 80 3.70 4.81 -45.47
N HIS A 81 3.64 3.47 -45.47
CA HIS A 81 4.55 2.62 -46.22
C HIS A 81 4.25 2.81 -47.72
N HIS A 82 4.83 3.85 -48.33
CA HIS A 82 4.93 3.91 -49.78
C HIS A 82 5.95 2.83 -50.18
N VAL A 83 5.47 1.70 -50.69
CA VAL A 83 6.31 0.71 -51.38
C VAL A 83 6.88 1.39 -52.62
N ALA A 84 8.11 1.87 -52.52
CA ALA A 84 8.94 2.21 -53.65
C ALA A 84 9.95 1.07 -53.83
N SER A 85 9.64 0.20 -54.80
CA SER A 85 10.57 -0.78 -55.34
C SER A 85 11.88 -0.10 -55.76
N GLY A 86 12.97 -0.47 -55.11
CA GLY A 86 14.31 0.03 -55.43
C GLY A 86 15.35 -0.89 -54.79
N SER A 87 15.81 -1.84 -55.58
CA SER A 87 16.85 -2.81 -55.24
C SER A 87 18.16 -2.11 -54.87
N THR A 88 18.58 -2.18 -53.61
CA THR A 88 19.98 -1.96 -53.23
C THR A 88 20.39 -2.94 -52.14
N SER A 89 21.16 -3.93 -52.58
CA SER A 89 21.83 -4.95 -51.80
C SER A 89 22.84 -4.33 -50.82
N HIS A 90 22.71 -4.62 -49.53
CA HIS A 90 23.79 -4.39 -48.56
C HIS A 90 23.96 -5.59 -47.60
N PRO A 91 25.20 -5.92 -47.23
CA PRO A 91 25.59 -7.23 -46.70
C PRO A 91 25.23 -7.47 -45.23
N VAL A 92 25.08 -8.76 -44.92
CA VAL A 92 24.73 -9.33 -43.62
C VAL A 92 25.78 -8.98 -42.56
N ALA A 93 25.34 -8.48 -41.40
CA ALA A 93 26.15 -8.38 -40.19
C ALA A 93 25.75 -9.51 -39.23
N PRO A 94 26.68 -10.34 -38.74
CA PRO A 94 26.37 -11.41 -37.80
C PRO A 94 26.49 -10.90 -36.35
N GLY A 95 25.49 -11.21 -35.52
CA GLY A 95 25.67 -11.20 -34.07
C GLY A 95 24.56 -10.51 -33.31
N SER A 96 23.51 -11.26 -32.98
CA SER A 96 22.72 -11.07 -31.77
C SER A 96 22.03 -12.39 -31.45
N THR A 97 22.74 -13.25 -30.74
CA THR A 97 22.17 -14.43 -30.09
C THR A 97 21.11 -13.95 -29.10
N SER A 98 19.85 -14.13 -29.47
CA SER A 98 18.70 -13.98 -28.59
C SER A 98 18.47 -15.30 -27.88
N HIS A 99 18.72 -15.35 -26.57
CA HIS A 99 18.14 -16.37 -25.70
C HIS A 99 17.37 -15.68 -24.57
N HIS A 100 16.09 -15.55 -24.84
CA HIS A 100 14.97 -15.48 -23.91
C HIS A 100 15.03 -16.61 -22.86
N VAL A 101 14.80 -16.27 -21.58
CA VAL A 101 13.85 -16.86 -20.60
C VAL A 101 14.32 -16.54 -19.16
N ALA A 102 13.47 -15.87 -18.40
CA ALA A 102 13.39 -15.93 -16.94
C ALA A 102 11.90 -16.19 -16.58
N PRO A 103 11.52 -16.61 -15.36
CA PRO A 103 12.26 -17.31 -14.30
C PRO A 103 11.59 -18.65 -13.92
N GLY A 104 12.38 -19.62 -13.45
CA GLY A 104 11.85 -20.83 -12.81
C GLY A 104 11.39 -20.52 -11.39
N ASN A 105 10.08 -20.47 -11.15
CA ASN A 105 9.51 -20.53 -9.81
C ASN A 105 9.64 -21.97 -9.28
N THR A 106 10.61 -22.22 -8.41
CA THR A 106 10.62 -23.41 -7.55
C THR A 106 9.67 -23.17 -6.36
N PRO A 107 8.61 -23.98 -6.17
CA PRO A 107 7.84 -23.97 -4.94
C PRO A 107 8.67 -24.61 -3.82
N HIS A 108 8.86 -23.91 -2.71
CA HIS A 108 9.37 -24.50 -1.48
C HIS A 108 8.29 -25.43 -0.91
N SER A 109 8.53 -26.74 -0.92
CA SER A 109 7.71 -27.71 -0.21
C SER A 109 7.96 -27.56 1.29
N VAL A 110 6.91 -27.17 2.02
CA VAL A 110 6.86 -27.25 3.48
C VAL A 110 6.64 -28.70 3.88
N THR A 111 7.61 -29.30 4.54
CA THR A 111 7.42 -30.54 5.30
C THR A 111 6.81 -30.21 6.67
N PRO A 112 5.67 -30.81 7.06
CA PRO A 112 5.27 -30.87 8.45
C PRO A 112 6.01 -32.05 9.11
N GLY A 113 6.97 -31.74 9.98
CA GLY A 113 7.61 -32.72 10.86
C GLY A 113 6.80 -32.83 12.15
N ASN A 114 6.35 -34.04 12.44
CA ASN A 114 5.47 -34.40 13.54
C ASN A 114 6.24 -34.58 14.86
N GLU A 115 5.56 -34.21 15.95
CA GLU A 115 5.51 -34.88 17.25
C GLU A 115 6.83 -35.19 17.97
N GLU A 116 7.22 -34.31 18.90
CA GLU A 116 7.95 -34.71 20.11
C GLU A 116 7.02 -34.62 21.33
N ASP A 117 6.55 -35.82 21.66
CA ASP A 117 6.08 -36.31 22.95
C ASP A 117 6.91 -35.78 24.13
N LEU A 118 6.27 -34.98 25.01
CA LEU A 118 6.64 -34.87 26.42
C LEU A 118 5.35 -34.75 27.24
N GLY A 119 5.03 -35.85 27.93
CA GLY A 119 3.77 -36.09 28.63
C GLY A 119 3.46 -35.20 29.84
N PRO A 120 2.31 -35.45 30.51
CA PRO A 120 1.84 -34.66 31.63
C PRO A 120 2.60 -34.98 32.91
N GLN A 121 3.17 -33.95 33.57
CA GLN A 121 3.63 -34.06 34.96
C GLN A 121 2.58 -33.45 35.89
N THR A 122 1.88 -34.34 36.59
CA THR A 122 1.15 -34.14 37.86
C THR A 122 2.19 -33.86 38.96
N ILE A 123 2.04 -32.94 39.91
CA ILE A 123 1.11 -32.87 41.07
C ILE A 123 0.80 -31.41 41.38
#